data_AF-A0A7X1HHS7-F1
#
_entry.id   AF-A0A7X1HHS7-F1
#
_cell.length_a   1.000
_cell.length_b   1.000
_cell.length_c   1.000
_cell.angle_alpha   90.00
_cell.angle_beta   90.00
_cell.angle_gamma   90.00
#
_symmetry.space_group_name_H-M   'P 1'
#
loop_
_entity.id
_entity.type
_entity.pdbx_description
1 polymer ?
#
loop_
_entity_poly.entity_id
_entity_poly.type
_entity_poly.pdbx_seq_one_letter_code
_entity_poly.pdbx_strand_id
1 'polypeptide(L)'
;MYDLTKDMLTEVIAGYIELAKKMRGELVILNKIDDEADEFLITNLKDFNLIKINNGDLIEVTIYVDDEDEVYEEFKIGTGKDYNLVKERIISKLPKSNLTLPTKKTGEKEYGKELKTSNKDSKNNHFQKFMKKNK
;
A
#
# COMPACT_ATOMS: atom_id res chain seq x y z
N MET A 1 -17.79 3.30 -7.46
CA MET A 1 -17.29 3.66 -6.13
C MET A 1 -17.18 2.45 -5.19
N TYR A 2 -15.97 2.11 -4.76
CA TYR A 2 -15.67 1.02 -3.82
C TYR A 2 -15.33 1.56 -2.41
N ASP A 3 -15.78 0.90 -1.35
CA ASP A 3 -15.46 1.26 0.05
C ASP A 3 -14.19 0.55 0.55
N LEU A 4 -13.14 1.34 0.81
CA LEU A 4 -11.82 0.90 1.27
C LEU A 4 -11.41 1.61 2.56
N THR A 5 -10.59 0.95 3.38
CA THR A 5 -9.84 1.70 4.41
C THR A 5 -8.66 2.42 3.76
N LYS A 6 -8.06 3.40 4.46
CA LYS A 6 -6.86 4.09 3.96
C LYS A 6 -5.69 3.15 3.68
N ASP A 7 -5.48 2.15 4.54
CA ASP A 7 -4.39 1.17 4.37
C ASP A 7 -4.63 0.30 3.13
N MET A 8 -5.87 -0.13 2.92
CA MET A 8 -6.27 -0.89 1.73
C MET A 8 -6.14 -0.06 0.45
N LEU A 9 -6.53 1.22 0.49
CA LEU A 9 -6.33 2.12 -0.64
C LEU A 9 -4.83 2.30 -0.94
N THR A 10 -3.98 2.39 0.08
CA THR A 10 -2.52 2.49 -0.10
C THR A 10 -1.97 1.29 -0.89
N GLU A 11 -2.44 0.08 -0.60
CA GLU A 11 -2.09 -1.14 -1.36
C GLU A 11 -2.59 -1.10 -2.81
N VAL A 12 -3.75 -0.50 -3.04
CA VAL A 12 -4.32 -0.34 -4.38
C VAL A 12 -3.52 0.68 -5.19
N ILE A 13 -3.23 1.85 -4.62
CA ILE A 13 -2.44 2.92 -5.28
C ILE A 13 -1.04 2.44 -5.66
N ALA A 14 -0.43 1.63 -4.81
CA ALA A 14 0.81 0.94 -5.09
C ALA A 14 0.80 0.20 -6.45
N GLY A 15 -0.26 -0.55 -6.76
CA GLY A 15 -0.38 -1.23 -8.04
C GLY A 15 -0.67 -0.26 -9.19
N TYR A 16 -1.43 0.82 -8.96
CA TYR A 16 -1.67 1.84 -9.97
C TYR A 16 -0.40 2.59 -10.37
N ILE A 17 0.51 2.87 -9.44
CA ILE A 17 1.81 3.48 -9.73
C ILE A 17 2.60 2.61 -10.71
N GLU A 18 2.60 1.28 -10.52
CA GLU A 18 3.29 0.37 -11.42
C GLU A 18 2.59 0.25 -12.78
N LEU A 19 1.25 0.25 -12.78
CA LEU A 19 0.47 0.23 -14.01
C LEU A 19 0.74 1.48 -14.87
N ALA A 20 0.69 2.67 -14.28
CA ALA A 20 0.98 3.93 -14.96
C ALA A 20 2.37 3.90 -15.61
N LYS A 21 3.40 3.46 -14.87
CA LYS A 21 4.76 3.28 -15.41
C LYS A 21 4.82 2.34 -16.60
N LYS A 22 4.09 1.23 -16.56
CA LYS A 22 4.05 0.25 -17.66
C LYS A 22 3.35 0.81 -18.89
N MET A 23 2.32 1.62 -18.68
CA MET A 23 1.57 2.30 -19.74
C MET A 23 2.29 3.55 -20.26
N ARG A 24 3.39 3.97 -19.62
CA ARG A 24 4.05 5.26 -19.84
C ARG A 24 3.10 6.45 -19.61
N GLY A 25 2.15 6.26 -18.70
CA GLY A 25 1.18 7.27 -18.31
C GLY A 25 1.52 7.93 -16.97
N GLU A 26 0.67 8.89 -16.62
CA GLU A 26 0.73 9.68 -15.39
C GLU A 26 -0.42 9.30 -14.48
N LEU A 27 -0.11 8.90 -13.25
CA LEU A 27 -1.12 8.62 -12.23
C LEU A 27 -1.47 9.90 -11.52
N VAL A 28 -2.74 10.30 -11.61
CA VAL A 28 -3.29 11.46 -10.92
C VAL A 28 -4.34 11.00 -9.92
N ILE A 29 -4.32 11.61 -8.75
CA ILE A 29 -5.29 11.35 -7.69
C ILE A 29 -5.94 12.65 -7.26
N LEU A 30 -7.26 12.64 -7.17
CA LEU A 30 -8.06 13.74 -6.64
C LEU A 30 -8.74 13.29 -5.35
N ASN A 31 -8.63 14.09 -4.28
CA ASN A 31 -9.45 13.90 -3.09
C ASN A 31 -10.62 14.89 -3.13
N LYS A 32 -11.81 14.43 -3.53
CA LYS A 32 -13.04 15.22 -3.68
C LYS A 32 -13.65 15.62 -2.33
N ILE A 33 -12.91 16.43 -1.57
CA ILE A 33 -13.40 17.03 -0.32
C ILE A 33 -14.37 18.18 -0.63
N ASP A 34 -14.07 18.96 -1.67
CA ASP A 34 -14.86 20.11 -2.13
C ASP A 34 -14.68 20.31 -3.65
N ASP A 35 -15.42 21.29 -4.20
CA ASP A 35 -15.40 21.63 -5.63
C ASP A 35 -14.07 22.28 -6.10
N GLU A 36 -13.15 22.59 -5.17
CA GLU A 36 -11.84 23.20 -5.44
C GLU A 36 -10.68 22.21 -5.17
N ALA A 37 -10.99 20.92 -5.05
CA ALA A 37 -9.99 19.92 -4.72
C ALA A 37 -8.86 19.87 -5.75
N ASP A 38 -7.62 19.92 -5.27
CA ASP A 38 -6.42 19.84 -6.10
C ASP A 38 -6.19 18.40 -6.62
N GLU A 39 -5.77 18.30 -7.87
CA GLU A 39 -5.24 17.07 -8.45
C GLU A 39 -3.76 16.88 -8.05
N PHE A 40 -3.41 15.66 -7.65
CA PHE A 40 -2.07 15.29 -7.24
C PHE A 40 -1.45 14.30 -8.23
N LEU A 41 -0.33 14.67 -8.84
CA LEU A 41 0.50 13.75 -9.62
C LEU A 41 1.26 12.80 -8.68
N ILE A 42 1.08 11.49 -8.86
CA ILE A 42 1.61 10.44 -7.98
C ILE A 42 2.64 9.59 -8.72
N THR A 43 3.92 9.84 -8.45
CA THR A 43 5.03 9.07 -9.06
C THR A 43 5.46 7.89 -8.19
N ASN A 44 5.20 8.01 -6.88
CA ASN A 44 5.58 7.03 -5.87
C ASN A 44 4.67 7.12 -4.63
N LEU A 45 4.74 6.14 -3.73
CA LEU A 45 3.88 6.08 -2.55
C LEU A 45 4.11 7.23 -1.55
N LYS A 46 5.26 7.90 -1.55
CA LYS A 46 5.47 9.04 -0.65
C LYS A 46 4.58 10.20 -1.06
N ASP A 47 4.42 10.43 -2.36
CA ASP A 47 3.55 11.48 -2.90
C ASP A 47 2.10 11.26 -2.42
N PHE A 48 1.60 10.02 -2.55
CA PHE A 48 0.27 9.65 -2.03
C PHE A 48 0.12 9.87 -0.52
N ASN A 49 1.17 9.59 0.26
CA ASN A 49 1.14 9.78 1.71
C ASN A 49 1.08 11.25 2.14
N LEU A 50 1.40 12.20 1.25
CA LEU A 50 1.26 13.64 1.52
C LEU A 50 -0.20 14.10 1.39
N ILE A 51 -1.04 13.34 0.70
CA ILE A 51 -2.47 13.66 0.56
C ILE A 51 -3.16 13.43 1.90
N LYS A 52 -3.82 14.47 2.41
CA LYS A 52 -4.63 14.37 3.61
C LYS A 52 -5.94 13.65 3.26
N ILE A 53 -6.02 12.39 3.67
CA ILE A 53 -7.18 11.52 3.47
C ILE A 53 -7.81 11.18 4.82
N ASN A 54 -9.11 11.44 4.95
CA ASN A 54 -9.92 11.19 6.13
C ASN A 54 -11.04 10.18 5.83
N ASN A 55 -11.66 9.65 6.89
CA ASN A 55 -12.80 8.76 6.74
C ASN A 55 -14.02 9.52 6.19
N GLY A 56 -14.66 8.97 5.17
CA GLY A 56 -15.75 9.60 4.44
C GLY A 56 -15.34 10.25 3.11
N ASP A 57 -14.03 10.50 2.92
CA ASP A 57 -13.50 11.11 1.70
C ASP A 57 -13.77 10.25 0.45
N LEU A 58 -13.88 10.92 -0.69
CA LEU A 58 -14.00 10.31 -2.02
C LEU A 58 -12.70 10.56 -2.80
N ILE A 59 -12.02 9.48 -3.16
CA ILE A 59 -10.75 9.51 -3.87
C ILE A 59 -10.97 9.03 -5.30
N GLU A 60 -10.58 9.85 -6.26
CA GLU A 60 -10.52 9.45 -7.66
C GLU A 60 -9.09 9.12 -8.05
N VAL A 61 -8.96 8.13 -8.91
CA VAL A 61 -7.69 7.65 -9.42
C VAL A 61 -7.79 7.58 -10.93
N THR A 62 -6.95 8.36 -11.60
CA THR A 62 -6.90 8.43 -13.06
C THR A 62 -5.49 8.11 -13.54
N ILE A 63 -5.37 7.34 -14.63
CA ILE A 63 -4.11 7.23 -15.38
C ILE A 63 -4.30 7.89 -16.74
N TYR A 64 -3.54 8.94 -16.98
CA TYR A 64 -3.47 9.63 -18.26
C TYR A 64 -2.38 9.01 -19.15
N VAL A 65 -2.68 8.72 -20.41
CA VAL A 65 -1.68 8.37 -21.44
C VAL A 65 -1.94 9.25 -22.64
N ASP A 66 -0.92 10.00 -23.09
CA ASP A 66 -1.04 10.93 -24.22
C ASP A 66 -2.24 11.89 -24.09
N ASP A 67 -2.45 12.43 -22.87
CA ASP A 67 -3.55 13.33 -22.48
C ASP A 67 -4.97 12.71 -22.52
N GLU A 68 -5.10 11.39 -22.67
CA GLU A 68 -6.37 10.65 -22.62
C GLU A 68 -6.53 9.82 -21.32
N ASP A 69 -7.77 9.71 -20.84
CA ASP A 69 -8.15 8.90 -19.67
C ASP A 69 -8.15 7.40 -20.02
N GLU A 70 -7.08 6.69 -19.68
CA GLU A 70 -7.02 5.24 -19.93
C GLU A 70 -7.58 4.40 -18.78
N VAL A 71 -7.48 4.92 -17.55
CA VAL A 71 -7.98 4.25 -16.35
C VAL A 71 -8.62 5.27 -15.45
N TYR A 72 -9.81 4.96 -14.95
CA TYR A 72 -10.55 5.79 -14.00
C TYR A 72 -11.26 4.91 -12.98
N GLU A 73 -11.03 5.15 -11.69
CA GLU A 73 -11.73 4.48 -10.60
C GLU A 73 -11.97 5.43 -9.41
N GLU A 74 -13.09 5.21 -8.72
CA GLU A 74 -13.47 5.98 -7.53
C GLU A 74 -13.54 5.10 -6.28
N PHE A 75 -13.00 5.62 -5.18
CA PHE A 75 -12.92 4.95 -3.88
C PHE A 75 -13.47 5.83 -2.77
N LYS A 76 -14.33 5.28 -1.91
CA LYS A 76 -14.75 5.92 -0.67
C LYS A 76 -13.92 5.40 0.48
N ILE A 77 -13.41 6.30 1.33
CA ILE A 77 -12.74 5.91 2.57
C ILE A 77 -13.79 5.57 3.62
N GLY A 78 -13.77 4.31 4.06
CA GLY A 78 -14.79 3.79 4.94
C GLY A 78 -14.31 2.57 5.74
N THR A 79 -15.18 1.57 5.75
CA THR A 79 -15.03 0.34 6.55
C THR A 79 -14.16 -0.71 5.87
N GLY A 80 -13.93 -0.61 4.56
CA GLY A 80 -13.17 -1.59 3.79
C GLY A 80 -13.98 -2.78 3.30
N LYS A 81 -15.32 -2.70 3.33
CA LYS A 81 -16.21 -3.82 2.97
C LYS A 81 -16.00 -4.35 1.54
N ASP A 82 -15.51 -3.52 0.64
CA ASP A 82 -15.37 -3.88 -0.78
C ASP A 82 -13.94 -4.33 -1.14
N TYR A 83 -13.03 -4.46 -0.16
CA TYR A 83 -11.63 -4.77 -0.43
C TYR A 83 -11.43 -6.12 -1.14
N ASN A 84 -12.17 -7.17 -0.77
CA ASN A 84 -12.07 -8.45 -1.47
C ASN A 84 -12.50 -8.35 -2.94
N LEU A 85 -13.54 -7.56 -3.22
CA LEU A 85 -14.01 -7.32 -4.59
C LEU A 85 -12.97 -6.53 -5.41
N VAL A 86 -12.40 -5.47 -4.82
CA VAL A 86 -11.32 -4.68 -5.42
C VAL A 86 -10.10 -5.56 -5.67
N LYS A 87 -9.77 -6.44 -4.73
CA LYS A 87 -8.64 -7.37 -4.87
C LYS A 87 -8.82 -8.31 -6.06
N GLU A 88 -10.01 -8.87 -6.23
CA GLU A 88 -10.32 -9.78 -7.34
C GLU A 88 -10.42 -9.07 -8.68
N ARG A 89 -10.95 -7.84 -8.72
CA ARG A 89 -11.26 -7.13 -9.98
C ARG A 89 -10.16 -6.19 -10.46
N ILE A 90 -9.44 -5.56 -9.54
CA ILE A 90 -8.48 -4.50 -9.81
C ILE A 90 -7.08 -5.01 -9.47
N ILE A 91 -6.78 -5.28 -8.19
CA ILE A 91 -5.42 -5.63 -7.73
C ILE A 91 -4.87 -6.86 -8.47
N SER A 92 -5.69 -7.88 -8.73
CA SER A 92 -5.29 -9.08 -9.46
C SER A 92 -4.82 -8.82 -10.90
N LYS A 93 -5.28 -7.72 -11.52
CA LYS A 93 -4.93 -7.30 -12.87
C LYS A 93 -3.76 -6.31 -12.90
N LEU A 94 -3.49 -5.66 -11.77
CA LEU A 94 -2.34 -4.76 -11.63
C LEU A 94 -1.04 -5.58 -11.70
N PRO A 95 0.07 -4.97 -12.16
CA PRO A 95 1.37 -5.58 -12.04
C PRO A 95 1.62 -6.03 -10.59
N LYS A 96 2.30 -7.17 -10.42
CA LYS A 96 2.62 -7.69 -9.09
C LYS A 96 3.62 -6.74 -8.44
N SER A 97 3.14 -5.94 -7.49
CA SER A 97 4.02 -5.04 -6.76
C SER A 97 4.86 -5.79 -5.74
N ASN A 98 6.17 -5.56 -5.76
CA ASN A 98 7.12 -6.09 -4.77
C ASN A 98 7.11 -5.24 -3.48
N LEU A 99 5.95 -4.71 -3.10
CA LEU A 99 5.85 -3.79 -2.00
C LEU A 99 5.81 -4.54 -0.67
N THR A 100 6.96 -4.55 -0.01
CA THR A 100 7.04 -4.87 1.42
C THR A 100 6.52 -3.66 2.18
N LEU A 101 5.20 -3.59 2.39
CA LEU A 101 4.62 -2.63 3.33
C LEU A 101 5.15 -2.94 4.73
N PRO A 102 5.48 -1.92 5.55
CA PRO A 102 5.80 -2.14 6.95
C PRO A 102 4.53 -2.65 7.63
N THR A 103 4.48 -3.96 7.88
CA THR A 103 3.46 -4.55 8.75
C THR A 103 3.62 -3.93 10.12
N LYS A 104 2.73 -2.99 10.48
CA LYS A 104 2.48 -2.69 11.89
C LYS A 104 1.93 -3.97 12.50
N LYS A 105 2.81 -4.74 13.15
CA LYS A 105 2.41 -5.78 14.10
C LYS A 105 1.75 -5.07 15.28
N THR A 106 0.44 -4.86 15.21
CA THR A 106 -0.38 -4.81 16.42
C THR A 106 -0.35 -6.21 17.02
N GLY A 107 0.17 -6.29 18.25
CA GLY A 107 0.42 -7.56 18.91
C GLY A 107 -0.86 -8.28 19.30
N GLU A 108 -0.90 -9.56 18.97
CA GLU A 108 -1.64 -10.56 19.73
C GLU A 108 -0.65 -11.68 20.10
N LYS A 109 -0.67 -12.04 21.39
CA LYS A 109 0.13 -13.11 21.97
C LYS A 109 -0.46 -14.48 21.58
N GLU A 110 0.46 -15.39 21.26
CA GLU A 110 0.47 -16.86 21.46
C GLU A 110 -0.82 -17.66 21.23
N TYR A 111 -0.76 -18.70 20.39
CA TYR A 111 -0.83 -20.10 20.85
C TYR A 111 -0.20 -21.04 19.80
N GLY A 112 0.60 -21.99 20.29
CA GLY A 112 1.61 -22.68 19.53
C GLY A 112 1.17 -23.85 18.65
N LYS A 113 2.12 -24.29 17.82
CA LYS A 113 2.44 -25.70 17.61
C LYS A 113 3.91 -25.80 17.19
N GLU A 114 4.73 -26.27 18.12
CA GLU A 114 6.06 -26.79 17.84
C GLU A 114 5.97 -27.96 16.86
N LEU A 115 6.85 -27.98 15.88
CA LEU A 115 7.44 -29.22 15.37
C LEU A 115 8.92 -28.98 15.03
N LYS A 116 9.77 -29.51 15.91
CA LYS A 116 11.21 -29.81 15.82
C LYS A 116 11.56 -30.47 14.47
N THR A 117 12.75 -30.48 13.87
CA THR A 117 14.12 -29.99 14.11
C THR A 117 14.91 -30.42 12.86
N SER A 118 15.92 -29.67 12.40
CA SER A 118 17.19 -30.28 11.92
C SER A 118 18.31 -29.24 11.82
N ASN A 119 19.45 -29.62 12.39
CA ASN A 119 20.68 -28.87 12.57
C ASN A 119 21.32 -28.35 11.28
N LYS A 120 21.87 -27.13 11.34
CA LYS A 120 23.26 -26.86 10.96
C LYS A 120 23.80 -25.58 11.60
N ASP A 121 24.89 -25.74 12.33
CA ASP A 121 26.03 -24.85 12.60
C ASP A 121 26.09 -23.53 11.83
N SER A 122 26.69 -22.43 12.30
CA SER A 122 27.44 -22.10 13.51
C SER A 122 27.69 -20.58 13.45
N LYS A 123 27.49 -19.92 14.59
CA LYS A 123 28.24 -18.74 15.09
C LYS A 123 28.78 -17.73 14.06
N ASN A 124 28.13 -16.56 14.00
CA ASN A 124 28.79 -15.26 14.07
C ASN A 124 27.74 -14.14 14.15
N ASN A 125 27.26 -13.85 15.37
CA ASN A 125 26.42 -12.68 15.60
C ASN A 125 27.29 -11.57 16.21
N HIS A 126 27.46 -10.50 15.45
CA HIS A 126 28.34 -9.33 15.67
C HIS A 126 27.99 -8.52 16.95
N PHE A 127 27.00 -8.93 17.73
CA PHE A 127 26.42 -8.16 18.83
C PHE A 127 26.89 -8.54 20.25
N GLN A 128 27.68 -9.60 20.43
CA GLN A 128 28.14 -10.01 21.77
C GLN A 128 29.44 -9.35 22.25
N LYS A 129 30.04 -8.43 21.47
CA LYS A 129 31.33 -7.81 21.81
C LYS A 129 31.26 -6.60 22.74
N PHE A 130 30.06 -6.10 23.10
CA PHE A 130 29.93 -4.83 23.81
C PHE A 130 29.48 -4.90 25.28
N MET A 131 29.21 -6.10 25.82
CA MET A 131 28.57 -6.22 27.14
C MET A 131 29.38 -7.00 28.19
N LYS A 132 30.72 -6.91 28.20
CA LYS A 132 31.53 -7.36 29.35
C LYS A 132 32.82 -6.56 29.53
N LYS A 133 32.70 -5.37 30.12
CA LYS A 133 33.72 -4.79 31.02
C LYS A 133 32.99 -4.02 32.10
N ASN A 134 32.84 -4.65 33.26
CA ASN A 134 32.68 -4.03 34.58
C ASN A 134 32.66 -5.16 35.63
N LYS A 135 33.84 -5.57 36.07
CA LYS A 135 34.20 -5.92 37.45
C LYS A 135 35.68 -6.27 37.51
#